data_AF-A0A7C1U4J6-F1
#
_entry.id   AF-A0A7C1U4J6-F1
#
_cell.length_a   1.000
_cell.length_b   1.000
_cell.length_c   1.000
_cell.angle_alpha   90.00
_cell.angle_beta   90.00
_cell.angle_gamma   90.00
#
_symmetry.space_group_name_H-M   'P 1'
#
loop_
_entity.id
_entity.type
_entity.pdbx_description
1 polymer ?
#
loop_
_entity_poly.entity_id
_entity_poly.type
_entity_poly.pdbx_seq_one_letter_code
_entity_poly.pdbx_strand_id
1 'polypeptide(L)' 'MTTNDERLSQIEQTIAYQDQQIQDLSDMVSQQWTEIDRLKKRLAQAKQRLENLENPVEEGEMPHEKPPHY' A
#
# COMPACT_ATOMS: atom_id res chain seq x y z
N MET A 1 21.39 27.07 40.70
CA MET A 1 21.42 27.79 39.41
C MET A 1 22.05 26.82 38.43
N THR A 2 21.26 26.14 37.59
CA THR A 2 21.81 25.32 36.50
C THR A 2 22.60 26.25 35.58
N THR A 3 23.84 25.87 35.28
CA THR A 3 24.69 26.67 34.41
C THR A 3 24.12 26.62 32.98
N ASN A 4 24.36 27.65 32.17
CA ASN A 4 23.85 27.68 30.79
C ASN A 4 24.34 26.47 29.98
N ASP A 5 25.54 25.95 30.27
CA ASP A 5 26.11 24.76 29.63
C ASP A 5 25.34 23.49 29.97
N GLU A 6 24.88 23.32 31.21
CA GLU A 6 24.03 22.18 31.61
C GLU A 6 22.69 22.19 30.87
N ARG A 7 22.08 23.37 30.70
CA ARG A 7 20.83 23.52 29.95
C ARG A 7 21.03 23.24 28.46
N LEU A 8 22.15 23.68 27.89
CA LEU A 8 22.49 23.42 26.49
C LEU A 8 22.69 21.92 26.26
N SER A 9 23.45 21.25 27.13
CA SER A 9 23.69 19.80 27.03
C SER A 9 22.39 18.99 27.13
N GLN A 10 21.46 19.38 28.01
CA GLN A 10 20.14 18.75 28.11
C GLN A 10 19.31 18.91 26.82
N ILE A 11 19.37 20.09 26.20
CA ILE A 11 18.67 20.36 24.94
C ILE A 11 19.29 19.51 23.83
N GLU A 12 20.61 19.45 23.72
CA GLU A 12 21.32 18.64 22.73
C GLU A 12 20.96 17.15 22.86
N GLN A 13 20.94 16.62 24.08
CA GLN A 13 20.54 15.25 24.34
C GLN A 13 19.07 15.00 23.94
N THR A 14 18.19 15.96 24.23
CA THR A 14 16.77 15.88 23.86
C THR A 14 16.60 15.89 22.35
N ILE A 15 17.31 16.78 21.64
CA ILE A 15 17.28 16.86 20.17
C ILE A 15 17.76 15.55 19.56
N ALA A 16 18.88 14.99 20.02
CA ALA A 16 19.39 13.72 19.50
C ALA A 16 18.38 12.57 19.67
N TYR A 17 17.69 12.52 20.81
CA TYR A 17 16.64 11.53 21.05
C TYR A 17 15.38 11.76 20.20
N GLN A 18 15.03 13.03 19.95
CA GLN A 18 13.92 13.39 19.06
C GLN A 18 14.24 13.06 17.59
N ASP A 19 15.46 13.32 17.13
CA ASP A 19 15.90 12.99 15.78
C ASP A 19 15.84 11.48 15.53
N GLN A 20 16.29 10.66 16.50
CA GLN A 20 16.15 9.21 16.40
C GLN A 20 14.68 8.78 16.33
N GLN A 21 13.81 9.32 17.19
CA GLN A 21 12.37 9.02 17.14
C GLN A 21 11.74 9.41 15.80
N ILE A 22 12.13 10.55 15.23
CA ILE A 22 11.63 10.99 13.92
C ILE A 22 12.06 10.01 12.84
N GLN A 23 13.31 9.53 12.87
CA GLN A 23 13.79 8.53 11.92
C GLN A 23 13.00 7.22 12.05
N ASP A 24 12.81 6.73 13.27
CA ASP A 24 12.06 5.49 13.52
C ASP A 24 10.60 5.60 13.04
N LEU A 25 9.96 6.75 13.28
CA LEU A 25 8.60 7.03 12.80
C LEU A 25 8.54 7.12 11.27
N SER A 26 9.54 7.74 10.63
CA SER A 26 9.65 7.82 9.18
C SER A 26 9.78 6.44 8.53
N ASP A 27 10.60 5.58 9.11
CA ASP A 27 10.78 4.21 8.66
C ASP A 27 9.47 3.40 8.82
N MET A 28 8.78 3.56 9.96
CA MET A 28 7.48 2.93 10.18
C MET A 28 6.43 3.39 9.16
N VAL A 29 6.34 4.69 8.88
CA VAL A 29 5.40 5.25 7.89
C VAL A 29 5.70 4.70 6.49
N SER A 30 6.99 4.60 6.13
CA SER A 30 7.41 4.06 4.83
C SER A 30 7.03 2.58 4.67
N GLN A 31 7.20 1.78 5.72
CA GLN A 31 6.76 0.38 5.75
C GLN A 31 5.24 0.27 5.62
N GLN A 32 4.49 1.08 6.36
CA GLN A 32 3.02 1.10 6.28
C GLN A 32 2.53 1.50 4.89
N TRP A 33 3.15 2.49 4.24
CA TRP A 33 2.80 2.89 2.88
C TRP A 33 2.94 1.73 1.90
N THR A 34 4.03 0.97 2.00
CA THR A 34 4.29 -0.21 1.16
C THR A 34 3.23 -1.29 1.36
N GLU A 35 2.85 -1.58 2.60
CA GLU A 35 1.79 -2.54 2.88
C GLU A 35 0.41 -2.05 2.40
N ILE A 36 0.09 -0.77 2.53
CA ILE A 36 -1.14 -0.18 2.00
C ILE A 36 -1.20 -0.32 0.47
N ASP A 37 -0.11 -0.02 -0.24
CA ASP A 37 -0.04 -0.18 -1.70
C ASP A 37 -0.28 -1.65 -2.12
N ARG A 38 0.36 -2.59 -1.41
CA ARG A 38 0.17 -4.03 -1.62
C ARG A 38 -1.28 -4.45 -1.39
N LEU A 39 -1.92 -3.97 -0.33
CA LEU A 39 -3.32 -4.26 -0.03
C LEU A 39 -4.26 -3.66 -1.09
N LYS A 40 -4.01 -2.43 -1.54
CA LYS A 40 -4.78 -1.79 -2.63
C LYS A 40 -4.70 -2.61 -3.92
N LYS A 41 -3.51 -3.09 -4.30
CA LYS A 41 -3.32 -3.95 -5.49
C LYS A 41 -4.11 -5.26 -5.37
N ARG A 42 -4.05 -5.92 -4.20
CA ARG A 42 -4.82 -7.15 -3.94
C ARG A 42 -6.32 -6.92 -4.01
N LEU A 43 -6.80 -5.80 -3.45
CA LEU A 43 -8.22 -5.43 -3.50
C LEU A 43 -8.67 -5.23 -4.95
N ALA A 44 -7.87 -4.52 -5.77
CA ALA A 44 -8.18 -4.33 -7.19
C ALA A 44 -8.25 -5.66 -7.95
N GLN A 45 -7.29 -6.56 -7.73
CA GLN A 45 -7.31 -7.90 -8.32
C GLN A 45 -8.52 -8.73 -7.89
N ALA A 46 -8.90 -8.67 -6.61
CA ALA A 46 -10.08 -9.36 -6.11
C ALA A 46 -11.37 -8.82 -6.73
N LYS A 47 -11.49 -7.50 -6.88
CA LYS A 47 -12.62 -6.86 -7.58
C LYS A 47 -12.71 -7.30 -9.03
N GLN A 48 -11.60 -7.27 -9.77
CA GLN A 48 -11.57 -7.71 -11.16
C GLN A 48 -11.99 -9.18 -11.32
N ARG A 49 -11.56 -10.06 -10.41
CA ARG A 49 -11.98 -11.47 -10.41
C ARG A 49 -13.48 -11.62 -10.15
N LEU A 50 -14.03 -10.82 -9.24
CA LEU A 50 -15.46 -10.83 -8.94
C LEU A 50 -16.26 -10.35 -10.15
N GLU A 51 -15.84 -9.25 -10.80
CA GLU A 51 -16.46 -8.74 -12.03
C GLU A 51 -16.45 -9.78 -13.16
N ASN A 52 -15.34 -10.50 -13.34
CA ASN A 52 -15.24 -11.59 -14.34
C ASN A 52 -16.16 -12.78 -14.03
N LEU A 53 -16.48 -13.03 -12.76
CA LEU A 53 -17.40 -14.10 -12.36
C LEU A 53 -18.87 -13.67 -12.49
N GLU A 54 -19.16 -12.39 -12.25
CA GLU A 54 -20.51 -11.82 -12.40
C GLU A 54 -20.89 -11.59 -13.86
N ASN A 55 -19.92 -11.22 -14.69
CA ASN A 55 -20.04 -11.15 -16.14
C ASN A 55 -19.04 -12.13 -16.76
N PRO A 56 -19.34 -13.45 -16.76
CA PRO A 56 -18.60 -14.34 -17.64
C PRO A 56 -18.86 -13.82 -19.04
N VAL A 57 -17.87 -13.14 -19.63
CA VAL A 57 -17.90 -12.81 -21.05
C VAL A 57 -18.32 -14.10 -21.73
N GLU A 58 -19.34 -14.04 -22.57
CA GLU A 58 -19.72 -15.14 -23.44
C GLU A 58 -18.48 -15.49 -24.28
N GLU A 59 -17.59 -16.35 -23.77
CA GLU A 59 -16.59 -17.11 -24.53
C GLU A 59 -17.34 -18.16 -25.36
N GLY A 60 -18.31 -17.67 -26.11
CA GLY A 60 -19.38 -18.40 -26.78
C GLY A 60 -19.81 -17.69 -28.05
N GLU A 61 -18.99 -16.80 -28.63
CA GLU A 61 -19.00 -16.61 -30.08
C GLU A 61 -18.35 -17.83 -30.75
N MET A 62 -19.02 -18.99 -30.67
CA MET A 62 -18.91 -19.93 -31.78
C MET A 62 -19.74 -19.32 -32.91
N PRO A 63 -19.17 -19.07 -34.10
CA PRO A 63 -19.99 -18.74 -35.26
C PRO A 63 -20.91 -19.94 -35.48
N HIS A 64 -22.20 -19.77 -35.21
CA HIS A 64 -23.22 -20.72 -35.63
C HIS A 64 -23.28 -20.69 -37.16
N GLU A 65 -22.33 -21.34 -37.83
CA GLU A 65 -22.47 -21.69 -39.23
C GLU A 65 -23.68 -22.63 -39.33
N LYS A 66 -24.77 -22.12 -39.92
CA LYS A 66 -25.97 -22.91 -40.18
C LYS A 66 -25.57 -24.13 -41.01
N PRO A 67 -25.99 -25.36 -40.66
CA PRO A 67 -25.63 -26.53 -41.45
C PRO A 67 -26.18 -26.40 -42.87
N PRO A 68 -25.38 -26.69 -43.91
CA PRO A 68 -25.89 -26.72 -45.28
C PRO A 68 -26.82 -27.92 -45.42
N HIS A 69 -28.11 -27.65 -45.64
CA HIS A 69 -29.08 -28.69 -45.96
C HIS A 69 -28.74 -29.32 -47.32
N TYR A 70 -28.71 -30.66 -47.37
CA TYR A 70 -28.79 -31.47 -48.59
C TYR A 70 -30.25 -31.84 -48.87
#